data_AF-A0A7C3NP93-F1
#
_entry.id   AF-A0A7C3NP93-F1
#
_cell.length_a   1.000
_cell.length_b   1.000
_cell.length_c   1.000
_cell.angle_alpha   90.00
_cell.angle_beta   90.00
_cell.angle_gamma   90.00
#
_symmetry.space_group_name_H-M   'P 1'
#
loop_
_entity.id
_entity.type
_entity.pdbx_description
1 polymer ?
#
loop_
_entity_poly.entity_id
_entity_poly.type
_entity_poly.pdbx_seq_one_letter_code
_entity_poly.pdbx_strand_id
1 'polypeptide(L)'
;MKIQLSLNQVWILILSAATGLIHLLLLNILMGKVDLLFTLNGLGFLALAVAFLIPMPFLKPFRGWLRWIFIGYTLLTIAAWVAIGDKSLPGGLLGYFTKLVELCLVYVLWREK
;
A
#
# COMPACT_ATOMS: atom_id res chain seq x y z
N MET A 1 23.41 -8.96 -9.01
CA MET A 1 22.04 -9.50 -9.17
C MET A 1 21.23 -8.51 -10.00
N LYS A 2 20.83 -8.85 -11.24
CA LYS A 2 19.94 -7.97 -12.03
C LYS A 2 18.50 -8.23 -11.58
N ILE A 3 17.80 -7.20 -11.11
CA ILE A 3 16.38 -7.28 -10.79
C ILE A 3 15.63 -7.10 -12.12
N GLN A 4 14.96 -8.16 -12.59
CA GLN A 4 14.05 -8.08 -13.73
C GLN A 4 12.62 -8.10 -13.17
N LEU A 5 11.92 -6.97 -13.31
CA LEU A 5 10.53 -6.84 -12.85
C LEU A 5 9.57 -7.17 -13.99
N SER A 6 8.53 -7.94 -13.68
CA SER A 6 7.37 -8.08 -14.56
C SER A 6 6.57 -6.77 -14.60
N LEU A 7 5.72 -6.61 -15.60
CA LEU A 7 4.82 -5.44 -15.70
C LEU A 7 3.96 -5.28 -14.43
N ASN A 8 3.44 -6.40 -13.89
CA ASN A 8 2.68 -6.39 -12.65
C ASN A 8 3.53 -5.92 -11.47
N GLN A 9 4.79 -6.35 -11.37
CA GLN A 9 5.69 -5.94 -10.30
C GLN A 9 6.01 -4.44 -10.37
N VAL A 10 6.12 -3.87 -11.59
CA VAL A 10 6.24 -2.42 -11.77
C VAL A 10 4.99 -1.70 -11.27
N TRP A 11 3.80 -2.20 -11.61
CA TRP A 11 2.55 -1.62 -11.10
C TRP A 11 2.41 -1.73 -9.59
N ILE A 12 2.78 -2.88 -9.01
CA ILE A 12 2.82 -3.06 -7.55
C ILE A 12 3.75 -2.04 -6.92
N LEU A 13 4.95 -1.83 -7.48
CA LEU A 13 5.89 -0.82 -6.99
C LEU A 13 5.29 0.58 -7.01
N ILE A 14 4.72 1.00 -8.16
CA ILE A 14 4.17 2.34 -8.32
C ILE A 14 2.99 2.57 -7.38
N LEU A 15 2.03 1.65 -7.35
CA LEU A 15 0.81 1.78 -6.56
C LEU A 15 1.10 1.70 -5.05
N SER A 16 1.99 0.80 -4.63
CA SER A 16 2.38 0.70 -3.22
C SER A 16 3.21 1.89 -2.76
N ALA A 17 4.12 2.40 -3.59
CA ALA A 17 4.87 3.61 -3.28
C ALA A 17 3.95 4.83 -3.20
N ALA A 18 3.05 5.02 -4.17
CA ALA A 18 2.07 6.10 -4.13
C ALA A 18 1.23 6.05 -2.85
N THR A 19 0.67 4.88 -2.53
CA THR A 19 -0.13 4.69 -1.32
C THR A 19 0.68 4.93 -0.05
N GLY A 20 1.89 4.39 0.02
CA GLY A 20 2.79 4.55 1.15
C GLY A 20 3.18 6.00 1.41
N LEU A 21 3.51 6.75 0.35
CA LEU A 21 3.88 8.16 0.43
C LEU A 21 2.68 9.06 0.78
N ILE A 22 1.47 8.74 0.29
CA ILE A 22 0.26 9.49 0.67
C ILE A 22 0.04 9.37 2.19
N HIS A 23 0.13 8.16 2.73
CA HIS A 23 -0.04 7.94 4.17
C HIS A 23 1.09 8.54 5.00
N LEU A 24 2.34 8.30 4.61
CA LEU A 24 3.50 8.70 5.40
C LEU A 24 3.75 10.21 5.35
N LEU A 25 3.55 10.85 4.21
CA LEU A 25 3.92 12.25 3.99
C LEU A 25 2.68 13.12 3.89
N LEU A 26 1.85 12.89 2.86
CA LEU A 26 0.80 13.85 2.51
C LEU A 26 -0.25 13.99 3.62
N LEU A 27 -0.72 12.88 4.19
CA LEU A 27 -1.71 12.91 5.28
C LEU A 27 -1.15 13.51 6.57
N ASN A 28 0.09 13.19 6.95
CA ASN A 28 0.75 13.78 8.11
C ASN A 28 0.96 15.30 7.94
N ILE A 29 1.35 15.76 6.74
CA ILE A 29 1.50 17.19 6.44
C ILE A 29 0.15 17.90 6.51
N LEU A 30 -0.90 17.33 5.89
CA LEU A 30 -2.24 17.93 5.87
C LEU A 30 -2.89 17.99 7.26
N MET A 31 -2.60 17.01 8.12
CA MET A 31 -3.04 17.04 9.53
C MET A 31 -2.27 18.05 10.39
N GLY A 32 -1.12 18.55 9.92
CA GLY A 32 -0.23 19.41 10.70
C GLY A 32 0.44 18.71 11.89
N LYS A 33 0.35 17.37 11.97
CA LYS A 33 0.95 16.55 13.03
C LYS A 33 1.29 15.17 12.50
N VAL A 34 2.27 14.52 13.12
CA VAL A 34 2.57 13.11 12.86
C VAL A 34 1.51 12.25 13.53
N ASP A 35 0.64 11.66 12.72
CA ASP A 35 -0.34 10.68 13.13
C ASP A 35 0.28 9.28 13.09
N LEU A 36 0.14 8.55 14.20
CA LEU A 36 0.72 7.23 14.34
C LEU A 36 0.11 6.23 13.35
N LEU A 37 -1.21 6.26 13.14
CA LEU A 37 -1.90 5.30 12.28
C LEU A 37 -1.50 5.50 10.82
N PHE A 38 -1.47 6.75 10.34
CA PHE A 38 -1.02 7.04 8.98
C PHE A 38 0.46 6.74 8.77
N THR A 39 1.30 7.02 9.77
CA THR A 39 2.74 6.70 9.71
C THR A 39 2.97 5.19 9.60
N LEU A 40 2.32 4.39 10.45
CA LEU A 40 2.39 2.93 10.40
C LEU A 40 1.81 2.39 9.09
N ASN A 41 0.71 2.97 8.61
CA ASN A 41 0.12 2.59 7.33
C ASN A 41 1.13 2.75 6.18
N GLY A 42 1.75 3.93 6.09
CA GLY A 42 2.74 4.25 5.07
C GLY A 42 3.97 3.35 5.13
N LEU A 43 4.52 3.13 6.32
CA LEU A 43 5.65 2.22 6.52
C LEU A 43 5.30 0.78 6.16
N GLY A 44 4.12 0.29 6.51
CA GLY A 44 3.70 -1.06 6.17
C GLY A 44 3.58 -1.28 4.65
N PHE A 45 3.05 -0.31 3.89
CA PHE A 45 3.03 -0.39 2.42
C PHE A 45 4.43 -0.49 1.82
N LEU A 46 5.35 0.38 2.28
CA LEU A 46 6.73 0.39 1.78
C LEU A 46 7.48 -0.90 2.19
N ALA A 47 7.33 -1.35 3.43
CA ALA A 47 7.97 -2.57 3.92
C ALA A 47 7.46 -3.81 3.17
N LEU A 48 6.14 -3.92 2.94
CA LEU A 48 5.57 -5.02 2.17
C LEU A 48 5.97 -4.96 0.70
N ALA A 49 6.07 -3.78 0.10
CA ALA A 49 6.59 -3.61 -1.25
C ALA A 49 8.04 -4.11 -1.37
N VAL A 50 8.91 -3.70 -0.44
CA VAL A 50 10.30 -4.17 -0.38
C VAL A 50 10.37 -5.69 -0.19
N ALA A 51 9.61 -6.23 0.77
CA ALA A 51 9.58 -7.66 1.05
C ALA A 51 9.06 -8.49 -0.13
N PHE A 52 8.09 -7.97 -0.88
CA PHE A 52 7.48 -8.67 -2.01
C PHE A 52 8.31 -8.59 -3.30
N LEU A 53 8.91 -7.42 -3.60
CA LEU A 53 9.60 -7.17 -4.86
C LEU A 53 11.07 -7.59 -4.83
N ILE A 54 11.73 -7.55 -3.68
CA ILE A 54 13.13 -7.96 -3.57
C ILE A 54 13.20 -9.48 -3.36
N PRO A 55 13.91 -10.23 -4.23
CA PRO A 55 13.98 -11.69 -4.16
C PRO A 55 14.93 -12.18 -3.06
N MET A 56 14.64 -11.83 -1.80
CA MET A 56 15.42 -12.25 -0.64
C MET A 56 15.33 -13.78 -0.48
N PRO A 57 16.46 -14.51 -0.40
CA PRO A 57 16.46 -15.98 -0.39
C PRO A 57 15.54 -16.61 0.65
N PHE A 58 15.48 -16.03 1.85
CA PHE A 58 14.65 -16.52 2.96
C PHE A 58 13.15 -16.23 2.81
N LEU A 59 12.75 -15.26 1.97
CA LEU A 59 11.34 -14.93 1.71
C LEU A 59 10.78 -15.67 0.49
N LYS A 60 11.63 -16.26 -0.36
CA LYS A 60 11.21 -16.98 -1.58
C LYS A 60 10.14 -18.05 -1.31
N PRO A 61 10.27 -18.92 -0.28
CA PRO A 61 9.24 -19.93 0.01
C PRO A 61 7.90 -19.33 0.43
N PHE A 62 7.92 -18.10 0.97
CA PHE A 62 6.76 -17.40 1.50
C PHE A 62 6.18 -16.36 0.53
N ARG A 63 6.64 -16.30 -0.73
CA ARG A 63 6.18 -15.29 -1.68
C ARG A 63 4.66 -15.28 -1.87
N GLY A 64 4.03 -16.46 -1.88
CA GLY A 64 2.57 -16.58 -1.92
C GLY A 64 1.89 -16.00 -0.67
N TRP A 65 2.45 -16.27 0.51
CA TRP A 65 1.97 -15.69 1.77
C TRP A 65 2.16 -14.18 1.81
N LEU A 66 3.31 -13.66 1.38
CA LEU A 66 3.57 -12.22 1.29
C LEU A 66 2.54 -11.53 0.39
N ARG A 67 2.18 -12.15 -0.75
CA ARG A 67 1.12 -11.64 -1.63
C ARG A 67 -0.21 -11.49 -0.90
N TRP A 68 -0.63 -12.52 -0.19
CA TRP A 68 -1.89 -12.51 0.56
C TRP A 68 -1.87 -11.57 1.76
N ILE A 69 -0.76 -11.49 2.48
CA ILE A 69 -0.56 -10.50 3.56
C ILE A 69 -0.66 -9.09 2.98
N PHE A 70 -0.07 -8.84 1.81
CA PHE A 70 -0.13 -7.53 1.17
C PHE A 70 -1.55 -7.17 0.73
N ILE A 71 -2.29 -8.13 0.15
CA ILE A 71 -3.71 -7.96 -0.16
C ILE A 71 -4.51 -7.68 1.11
N GLY A 72 -4.37 -8.52 2.13
CA GLY A 72 -5.10 -8.40 3.40
C GLY A 72 -4.83 -7.08 4.11
N TYR A 73 -3.57 -6.65 4.15
CA TYR A 73 -3.16 -5.36 4.70
C TYR A 73 -3.81 -4.19 3.95
N THR A 74 -3.78 -4.23 2.61
CA THR A 74 -4.42 -3.20 1.78
C THR A 74 -5.94 -3.16 1.97
N LEU A 75 -6.59 -4.31 2.07
CA LEU A 75 -8.02 -4.39 2.35
C LEU A 75 -8.36 -3.86 3.75
N LEU A 76 -7.49 -4.11 4.74
CA LEU A 76 -7.64 -3.58 6.09
C LEU A 76 -7.56 -2.05 6.11
N THR A 77 -6.65 -1.42 5.36
CA THR A 77 -6.58 0.05 5.28
C THR A 77 -7.80 0.66 4.59
N ILE A 78 -8.39 -0.04 3.62
CA ILE A 78 -9.69 0.34 3.03
C ILE A 78 -10.79 0.26 4.08
N ALA A 79 -10.94 -0.89 4.74
CA ALA A 79 -11.97 -1.13 5.74
C ALA A 79 -11.89 -0.15 6.92
N ALA A 80 -10.68 0.12 7.41
CA ALA A 80 -10.44 1.10 8.47
C ALA A 80 -10.90 2.51 8.04
N TRP A 81 -10.56 2.95 6.83
CA TRP A 81 -11.01 4.25 6.34
C TRP A 81 -12.53 4.31 6.16
N VAL A 82 -13.18 3.23 5.70
CA VAL A 82 -14.65 3.17 5.64
C VAL A 82 -15.24 3.35 7.04
N ALA A 83 -14.71 2.66 8.05
CA ALA A 83 -15.22 2.67 9.41
C ALA A 83 -15.00 4.00 10.14
N ILE A 84 -13.79 4.57 10.08
CA ILE A 84 -13.38 5.70 10.93
C ILE A 84 -12.79 6.90 10.17
N GLY A 85 -12.62 6.80 8.85
CA GLY A 85 -12.04 7.87 8.04
C GLY A 85 -13.01 9.02 7.79
N ASP A 86 -12.48 10.25 7.78
CA ASP A 86 -13.22 11.44 7.36
C ASP A 86 -13.53 11.41 5.86
N LYS A 87 -14.78 11.73 5.52
CA LYS A 87 -15.35 11.70 4.16
C LYS A 87 -15.91 13.07 3.75
N SER A 88 -15.82 14.08 4.61
CA SER A 88 -16.32 15.43 4.37
C SER A 88 -15.51 16.12 3.26
N LEU A 89 -16.18 16.81 2.34
CA LEU A 89 -15.53 17.51 1.24
C LEU A 89 -15.05 18.90 1.68
N PRO A 90 -13.91 19.40 1.16
CA PRO A 90 -13.07 18.79 0.12
C PRO A 90 -12.02 17.79 0.63
N GLY A 91 -11.76 17.72 1.94
CA GLY A 91 -10.67 16.91 2.53
C GLY A 91 -10.78 15.40 2.22
N GLY A 92 -12.01 14.88 2.16
CA GLY A 92 -12.30 13.49 1.87
C GLY A 92 -11.93 13.04 0.46
N LEU A 93 -11.74 13.96 -0.50
CA LEU A 93 -11.36 13.63 -1.89
C LEU A 93 -10.06 12.81 -1.95
N LEU A 94 -9.08 13.18 -1.12
CA LEU A 94 -7.82 12.46 -1.04
C LEU A 94 -8.03 11.04 -0.51
N GLY A 95 -8.94 10.87 0.45
CA GLY A 95 -9.35 9.55 0.95
C GLY A 95 -9.88 8.67 -0.18
N TYR A 96 -10.90 9.13 -0.91
CA TYR A 96 -11.48 8.39 -2.04
C TYR A 96 -10.43 8.04 -3.11
N PHE A 97 -9.58 9.00 -3.49
CA PHE A 97 -8.51 8.76 -4.47
C PHE A 97 -7.52 7.70 -3.97
N THR A 98 -7.10 7.78 -2.71
CA THR A 98 -6.17 6.80 -2.12
C THR A 98 -6.78 5.40 -2.10
N LYS A 99 -8.07 5.28 -1.74
CA LYS A 99 -8.76 3.98 -1.77
C LYS A 99 -8.87 3.41 -3.19
N LEU A 100 -9.03 4.24 -4.22
CA LEU A 100 -9.02 3.79 -5.62
C LEU A 100 -7.64 3.21 -6.00
N VAL A 101 -6.55 3.87 -5.61
CA VAL A 101 -5.18 3.38 -5.82
C VAL A 101 -4.96 2.04 -5.08
N GLU A 102 -5.45 1.93 -3.85
CA GLU A 102 -5.39 0.69 -3.07
C GLU A 102 -6.19 -0.46 -3.72
N LEU A 103 -7.37 -0.19 -4.26
CA LEU A 103 -8.16 -1.19 -5.00
C LEU A 103 -7.43 -1.67 -6.26
N CYS A 104 -6.81 -0.74 -7.00
CA CYS A 104 -5.95 -1.10 -8.13
C CYS A 104 -4.78 -1.99 -7.68
N LEU A 105 -4.15 -1.68 -6.53
CA LEU A 105 -3.06 -2.50 -5.98
C LEU A 105 -3.53 -3.91 -5.64
N VAL A 106 -4.68 -4.05 -4.98
CA VAL A 106 -5.29 -5.37 -4.69
C VAL A 106 -5.53 -6.15 -5.97
N TYR A 107 -6.07 -5.51 -7.02
CA TYR A 107 -6.31 -6.17 -8.30
C TYR A 107 -5.01 -6.67 -8.95
N VAL A 108 -3.94 -5.86 -8.96
CA VAL A 108 -2.66 -6.28 -9.54
C VAL A 108 -2.01 -7.38 -8.71
N LEU A 109 -2.04 -7.30 -7.37
CA LEU A 109 -1.56 -8.36 -6.48
C LEU A 109 -2.35 -9.67 -6.65
N TRP A 110 -3.65 -9.59 -6.91
CA TRP A 110 -4.48 -10.75 -7.20
C TRP A 110 -4.06 -11.45 -8.50
N ARG A 111 -3.70 -10.66 -9.52
CA ARG A 111 -3.27 -11.13 -10.85
C ARG A 111 -1.83 -11.64 -10.87
N GLU A 112 -0.99 -11.18 -9.95
CA GLU A 112 0.40 -11.65 -9.80
C GLU A 112 0.44 -13.10 -9.30
N LYS A 113 1.20 -13.94 -9.99
CA LYS A 113 1.34 -15.38 -9.71
C LYS A 113 2.61 -15.68 -8.92
#